data_AF-A0A7Y2AH77-F1
#
_entry.id   AF-A0A7Y2AH77-F1
#
_cell.length_a   1.000
_cell.length_b   1.000
_cell.length_c   1.000
_cell.angle_alpha   90.00
_cell.angle_beta   90.00
_cell.angle_gamma   90.00
#
_symmetry.space_group_name_H-M   'P 1'
#
loop_
_entity.id
_entity.type
_entity.pdbx_description
1 polymer ?
#
loop_
_entity_poly.entity_id
_entity_poly.type
_entity_poly.pdbx_seq_one_letter_code
_entity_poly.pdbx_strand_id
1 'polypeptide(L)'
;MKRILQTILVLFCLVSPVAAVDLVYAPEPVDNPLSGLVPYVGADGRDQFPHSMEFRYFAFDALMRNWGQFDFGAIERTLQQTSGRGNQLILRIYLEYPGKNNAIPSFLIDEGVGVTQWKSDDGLNHTPDYQSPVLRRAMREFIAAFGKKYDGDPRVAFIT
;
A
#
# COMPACT_ATOMS: atom_id res chain seq x y z
N MET A 1 18.15 5.21 -68.53
CA MET A 1 19.54 5.19 -68.02
C MET A 1 19.80 6.45 -67.19
N LYS A 2 19.96 6.32 -65.87
CA LYS A 2 20.57 7.28 -64.90
C LYS A 2 20.36 6.69 -63.50
N ARG A 3 21.27 5.83 -63.07
CA ARG A 3 22.37 6.08 -62.11
C ARG A 3 21.89 6.27 -60.67
N ILE A 4 22.05 5.16 -59.95
CA ILE A 4 22.07 4.91 -58.50
C ILE A 4 22.92 5.97 -57.78
N LEU A 5 22.42 6.47 -56.66
CA LEU A 5 23.24 7.07 -55.61
C LEU A 5 22.73 6.58 -54.26
N GLN A 6 23.42 5.58 -53.70
CA GLN A 6 23.24 5.14 -52.31
C GLN A 6 23.91 6.16 -51.41
N THR A 7 23.12 6.93 -50.66
CA THR A 7 23.61 7.81 -49.59
C THR A 7 23.74 6.97 -48.32
N ILE A 8 24.98 6.67 -47.90
CA ILE A 8 25.27 6.10 -46.59
C ILE A 8 25.16 7.23 -45.56
N LEU A 9 24.16 7.16 -44.69
CA LEU A 9 24.01 8.04 -43.53
C LEU A 9 24.80 7.45 -42.37
N VAL A 10 25.96 8.01 -42.06
CA VAL A 10 26.72 7.67 -40.85
C VAL A 10 26.13 8.44 -39.68
N LEU A 11 25.44 7.73 -38.79
CA LEU A 11 24.92 8.27 -37.54
C LEU A 11 26.09 8.42 -36.55
N PHE A 12 26.59 9.64 -36.37
CA PHE A 12 27.50 9.96 -35.27
C PHE A 12 26.69 10.07 -33.97
N CYS A 13 26.79 9.07 -33.11
CA CYS A 13 26.36 9.21 -31.71
C CYS A 13 27.31 10.18 -31.01
N LEU A 14 26.84 11.42 -30.79
CA LEU A 14 27.46 12.35 -29.85
C LEU A 14 27.24 11.79 -28.45
N VAL A 15 28.28 11.18 -27.88
CA VAL A 15 28.31 10.86 -26.45
C VAL A 15 28.61 12.17 -25.73
N SER A 16 27.58 12.85 -25.24
CA SER A 16 27.77 13.98 -24.34
C SER A 16 28.42 13.47 -23.05
N PRO A 17 29.55 14.04 -22.60
CA PRO A 17 30.07 13.72 -21.28
C PRO A 17 29.04 14.19 -20.26
N VAL A 18 28.54 13.27 -19.43
CA VAL A 18 27.76 13.63 -18.24
C VAL A 18 28.73 14.34 -17.31
N ALA A 19 28.70 15.68 -17.32
CA ALA A 19 29.42 16.46 -16.34
C ALA A 19 28.85 16.14 -14.95
N ALA A 20 29.74 15.96 -13.97
CA ALA A 20 29.32 15.84 -12.59
C ALA A 20 28.54 17.10 -12.21
N VAL A 21 27.32 16.92 -11.71
CA VAL A 21 26.51 18.02 -11.17
C VAL A 21 27.01 18.28 -9.76
N ASP A 22 27.50 19.49 -9.50
CA ASP A 22 27.77 19.94 -8.14
C ASP A 22 26.44 20.07 -7.39
N LEU A 23 26.21 19.15 -6.46
CA LEU A 23 25.02 19.18 -5.61
C LEU A 23 25.21 20.25 -4.54
N VAL A 24 24.39 21.31 -4.60
CA VAL A 24 24.32 22.32 -3.55
C VAL A 24 23.45 21.78 -2.43
N TYR A 25 23.96 21.83 -1.19
CA TYR A 25 23.16 21.48 -0.02
C TYR A 25 21.90 22.37 0.05
N ALA A 26 20.76 21.73 0.12
CA ALA A 26 19.49 22.33 0.52
C ALA A 26 18.97 21.58 1.75
N PRO A 27 18.37 22.27 2.72
CA PRO A 27 17.66 21.59 3.80
C PRO A 27 16.57 20.71 3.19
N GLU A 28 16.38 19.52 3.75
CA GLU A 28 15.31 18.63 3.29
C GLU A 28 13.94 19.28 3.54
N PRO A 29 12.96 19.07 2.65
CA PRO A 29 11.58 19.43 2.95
C PRO A 29 11.13 18.75 4.25
N VAL A 30 10.49 19.50 5.15
CA VAL A 30 10.02 18.94 6.44
C VAL A 30 8.95 17.85 6.21
N ASP A 31 8.29 17.89 5.06
CA ASP A 31 7.32 16.93 4.54
C ASP A 31 7.94 15.90 3.58
N ASN A 32 9.23 15.59 3.69
CA ASN A 32 9.89 14.59 2.84
C ASN A 32 9.09 13.26 2.86
N PRO A 33 8.62 12.73 1.71
CA PRO A 33 7.69 11.59 1.64
C PRO A 33 8.16 10.26 2.23
N LEU A 34 9.34 10.19 2.86
CA LEU A 34 9.85 9.00 3.55
C LEU A 34 10.50 9.33 4.91
N SER A 35 10.38 10.58 5.38
CA SER A 35 10.91 11.06 6.68
C SER A 35 9.92 12.05 7.29
N GLY A 36 9.44 11.80 8.51
CA GLY A 36 8.57 12.75 9.21
C GLY A 36 7.44 12.11 10.01
N LEU A 37 6.53 12.94 10.50
CA LEU A 37 5.35 12.52 11.26
C LEU A 37 4.24 12.06 10.32
N VAL A 38 3.55 10.98 10.68
CA VAL A 38 2.44 10.42 9.89
C VAL A 38 1.16 10.45 10.74
N PRO A 39 0.20 11.35 10.46
CA PRO A 39 -1.09 11.33 11.14
C PRO A 39 -1.96 10.17 10.64
N TYR A 40 -2.89 9.73 11.49
CA TYR A 40 -3.99 8.87 11.03
C TYR A 40 -4.90 9.64 10.07
N VAL A 41 -5.44 8.95 9.08
CA VAL A 41 -6.46 9.52 8.19
C VAL A 41 -7.68 9.95 9.01
N GLY A 42 -7.87 11.26 9.10
CA GLY A 42 -8.97 11.90 9.84
C GLY A 42 -8.65 12.24 11.30
N ALA A 43 -7.39 12.15 11.73
CA ALA A 43 -6.98 12.63 13.04
C ALA A 43 -7.22 14.14 13.19
N ASP A 44 -7.70 14.53 14.37
CA ASP A 44 -7.75 15.93 14.78
C ASP A 44 -6.33 16.49 14.84
N GLY A 45 -6.15 17.72 14.35
CA GLY A 45 -4.84 18.38 14.36
C GLY A 45 -3.83 17.85 13.34
N ARG A 46 -4.22 16.98 12.40
CA ARG A 46 -3.33 16.55 11.30
C ARG A 46 -2.70 17.71 10.52
N ASP A 47 -3.41 18.83 10.42
CA ASP A 47 -2.98 20.02 9.69
C ASP A 47 -2.06 20.95 10.53
N GLN A 48 -1.74 20.55 11.78
CA GLN A 48 -0.86 21.32 12.68
C GLN A 48 0.63 21.13 12.37
N PHE A 49 0.99 20.15 11.54
CA PHE A 49 2.36 19.91 11.12
C PHE A 49 2.40 19.49 9.64
N PRO A 50 3.48 19.86 8.92
CA PRO A 50 3.67 19.41 7.54
C PRO A 50 3.85 17.90 7.50
N HIS A 51 3.17 17.26 6.55
CA HIS A 51 3.23 15.81 6.32
C HIS A 51 2.86 15.54 4.86
N SER A 52 3.39 14.44 4.34
CA SER A 52 3.16 13.96 2.97
C SER A 52 2.62 12.53 2.95
N MET A 53 2.40 11.94 4.13
CA MET A 53 1.85 10.60 4.30
C MET A 53 0.74 10.61 5.34
N GLU A 54 -0.23 9.71 5.18
CA GLU A 54 -1.27 9.46 6.18
C GLU A 54 -1.43 7.95 6.40
N PHE A 55 -1.81 7.53 7.61
CA PHE A 55 -1.93 6.12 7.98
C PHE A 55 -3.40 5.68 8.14
N ARG A 56 -3.76 4.50 7.63
CA ARG A 56 -5.05 3.86 7.93
C ARG A 56 -4.98 2.33 8.02
N TYR A 57 -5.70 1.80 9.00
CA TYR A 57 -6.01 0.37 9.14
C TYR A 57 -7.22 -0.04 8.28
N PHE A 58 -7.17 -1.26 7.72
CA PHE A 58 -8.27 -1.92 7.03
C PHE A 58 -8.45 -3.35 7.55
N ALA A 59 -9.68 -3.70 7.92
CA ALA A 59 -10.01 -5.03 8.41
C ALA A 59 -10.07 -6.04 7.24
N PHE A 60 -9.51 -7.23 7.42
CA PHE A 60 -9.39 -8.21 6.33
C PHE A 60 -10.75 -8.76 5.85
N ASP A 61 -11.72 -8.95 6.76
CA ASP A 61 -13.10 -9.35 6.48
C ASP A 61 -13.88 -8.36 5.59
N ALA A 62 -13.50 -7.08 5.62
CA ALA A 62 -14.05 -6.06 4.75
C ALA A 62 -13.48 -6.14 3.33
N LEU A 63 -12.27 -6.71 3.16
CA LEU A 63 -11.54 -6.72 1.89
C LEU A 63 -11.65 -8.03 1.12
N MET A 64 -11.73 -9.17 1.80
CA MET A 64 -11.91 -10.49 1.17
C MET A 64 -13.27 -11.07 1.59
N ARG A 65 -14.22 -11.10 0.65
CA ARG A 65 -15.61 -11.50 0.93
C ARG A 65 -15.87 -12.99 0.71
N ASN A 66 -15.13 -13.59 -0.21
CA ASN A 66 -15.14 -15.01 -0.54
C ASN A 66 -13.86 -15.35 -1.32
N TRP A 67 -13.65 -16.61 -1.68
CA TRP A 67 -12.61 -17.02 -2.61
C TRP A 67 -12.71 -16.25 -3.94
N GLY A 68 -11.62 -15.60 -4.32
CA GLY A 68 -11.55 -14.78 -5.53
C GLY A 68 -12.42 -13.51 -5.52
N GLN A 69 -13.09 -13.17 -4.42
CA GLN A 69 -13.96 -12.00 -4.31
C GLN A 69 -13.37 -10.96 -3.35
N PHE A 70 -12.88 -9.86 -3.92
CA PHE A 70 -12.20 -8.79 -3.19
C PHE A 70 -12.96 -7.46 -3.31
N ASP A 71 -13.16 -6.79 -2.19
CA ASP A 71 -13.73 -5.43 -2.13
C ASP A 71 -12.67 -4.44 -1.67
N PHE A 72 -12.11 -3.70 -2.63
CA PHE A 72 -11.10 -2.68 -2.37
C PHE A 72 -11.69 -1.27 -2.28
N GLY A 73 -13.03 -1.11 -2.28
CA GLY A 73 -13.67 0.20 -2.38
C GLY A 73 -13.32 1.15 -1.21
N ALA A 74 -13.13 0.60 0.00
CA ALA A 74 -12.71 1.40 1.15
C ALA A 74 -11.28 1.94 1.02
N ILE A 75 -10.38 1.13 0.44
CA ILE A 75 -9.00 1.54 0.16
C ILE A 75 -9.01 2.61 -0.94
N GLU A 76 -9.70 2.40 -2.05
CA GLU A 76 -9.75 3.38 -3.15
C GLU A 76 -10.32 4.73 -2.73
N ARG A 77 -11.40 4.75 -1.95
CA ARG A 77 -11.94 6.00 -1.39
C ARG A 77 -10.93 6.71 -0.50
N THR A 78 -10.19 5.95 0.31
CA THR A 78 -9.16 6.53 1.18
C THR A 78 -7.99 7.06 0.34
N LEU A 79 -7.50 6.31 -0.64
CA LEU A 79 -6.45 6.74 -1.56
C LEU A 79 -6.85 8.02 -2.30
N GLN A 80 -8.08 8.10 -2.81
CA GLN A 80 -8.59 9.31 -3.47
C GLN A 80 -8.63 10.52 -2.52
N GLN A 81 -9.02 10.31 -1.27
CA GLN A 81 -9.04 11.37 -0.26
C GLN A 81 -7.62 11.84 0.08
N THR A 82 -6.71 10.91 0.39
CA THR A 82 -5.33 11.20 0.80
C THR A 82 -4.53 11.82 -0.34
N SER A 83 -4.57 11.24 -1.54
CA SER A 83 -3.92 11.83 -2.73
C SER A 83 -4.53 13.16 -3.15
N GLY A 84 -5.83 13.38 -2.93
CA GLY A 84 -6.48 14.67 -3.13
C GLY A 84 -5.95 15.78 -2.23
N ARG A 85 -5.27 15.44 -1.13
CA ARG A 85 -4.53 16.38 -0.26
C ARG A 85 -3.04 16.49 -0.62
N GLY A 86 -2.58 15.79 -1.66
CA GLY A 86 -1.15 15.71 -2.02
C GLY A 86 -0.35 14.67 -1.24
N ASN A 87 -1.02 13.85 -0.41
CA ASN A 87 -0.38 12.87 0.46
C ASN A 87 -0.42 11.46 -0.14
N GLN A 88 0.48 10.59 0.31
CA GLN A 88 0.45 9.16 0.06
C GLN A 88 -0.15 8.40 1.25
N LEU A 89 -0.72 7.22 1.00
CA LEU A 89 -1.33 6.39 2.03
C LEU A 89 -0.37 5.30 2.49
N ILE A 90 -0.17 5.23 3.80
CA ILE A 90 0.29 4.02 4.50
C ILE A 90 -0.94 3.20 4.86
N LEU A 91 -0.97 1.97 4.39
CA LEU A 91 -2.07 1.05 4.66
C LEU A 91 -1.59 -0.15 5.48
N ARG A 92 -2.37 -0.50 6.50
CA ARG A 92 -2.20 -1.73 7.27
C ARG A 92 -3.44 -2.58 7.15
N ILE A 93 -3.28 -3.82 6.77
CA ILE A 93 -4.36 -4.78 6.71
C ILE A 93 -4.23 -5.70 7.91
N TYR A 94 -5.29 -5.85 8.69
CA TYR A 94 -5.24 -6.62 9.92
C TYR A 94 -6.31 -7.72 9.96
N LEU A 95 -5.92 -8.86 10.54
CA LEU A 95 -6.80 -9.95 10.93
C LEU A 95 -7.17 -9.87 12.43
N GLU A 96 -6.33 -9.20 13.21
CA GLU A 96 -6.48 -9.03 14.66
C GLU A 96 -6.18 -7.59 15.04
N TYR A 97 -7.03 -7.01 15.89
CA TYR A 97 -6.82 -5.71 16.49
C TYR A 97 -7.43 -5.74 17.90
N PRO A 98 -6.64 -5.55 18.97
CA PRO A 98 -7.14 -5.51 20.34
C PRO A 98 -8.32 -4.56 20.57
N GLY A 99 -9.38 -5.07 21.20
CA GLY A 99 -10.58 -4.28 21.51
C GLY A 99 -11.46 -3.94 20.30
N LYS A 100 -11.16 -4.47 19.11
CA LYS A 100 -12.02 -4.37 17.92
C LYS A 100 -12.77 -5.67 17.65
N ASN A 101 -13.81 -5.54 16.83
CA ASN A 101 -14.57 -6.69 16.35
C ASN A 101 -13.67 -7.66 15.56
N ASN A 102 -14.11 -8.91 15.47
CA ASN A 102 -13.46 -9.93 14.66
C ASN A 102 -13.29 -9.44 13.21
N ALA A 103 -12.07 -9.46 12.70
CA ALA A 103 -11.70 -9.04 11.35
C ALA A 103 -11.35 -10.22 10.43
N ILE A 104 -11.64 -11.45 10.86
CA ILE A 104 -11.47 -12.67 10.08
C ILE A 104 -12.72 -12.89 9.22
N PRO A 105 -12.61 -13.00 7.88
CA PRO A 105 -13.75 -13.29 7.01
C PRO A 105 -14.53 -14.53 7.47
N SER A 106 -15.86 -14.40 7.58
CA SER A 106 -16.71 -15.48 8.10
C SER A 106 -16.60 -16.78 7.28
N PHE A 107 -16.49 -16.68 5.96
CA PHE A 107 -16.36 -17.86 5.09
C PHE A 107 -15.11 -18.69 5.40
N LEU A 108 -14.03 -18.07 5.92
CA LEU A 108 -12.83 -18.80 6.33
C LEU A 108 -13.05 -19.55 7.64
N ILE A 109 -13.83 -18.96 8.56
CA ILE A 109 -14.24 -19.62 9.81
C ILE A 109 -15.14 -20.82 9.48
N ASP A 110 -16.09 -20.64 8.56
CA ASP A 110 -16.98 -21.71 8.08
C ASP A 110 -16.20 -22.85 7.40
N GLU A 111 -15.05 -22.54 6.78
CA GLU A 111 -14.11 -23.53 6.22
C GLU A 111 -13.12 -24.12 7.24
N GLY A 112 -13.28 -23.81 8.52
CA GLY A 112 -12.55 -24.44 9.61
C GLY A 112 -11.28 -23.70 10.04
N VAL A 113 -11.12 -22.42 9.71
CA VAL A 113 -10.10 -21.58 10.36
C VAL A 113 -10.48 -21.41 11.84
N GLY A 114 -9.67 -21.97 12.73
CA GLY A 114 -9.83 -21.81 14.17
C GLY A 114 -9.59 -20.35 14.60
N VAL A 115 -10.32 -19.90 15.61
CA VAL A 115 -10.17 -18.58 16.22
C VAL A 115 -10.04 -18.74 17.73
N THR A 116 -8.93 -18.28 18.28
CA THR A 116 -8.70 -18.21 19.72
C THR A 116 -9.15 -16.85 20.24
N GLN A 117 -10.11 -16.84 21.16
CA GLN A 117 -10.52 -15.63 21.87
C GLN A 117 -9.78 -15.52 23.19
N TRP A 118 -9.22 -14.35 23.47
CA TRP A 118 -8.54 -14.05 24.72
C TRP A 118 -8.59 -12.56 25.02
N LYS A 119 -8.38 -12.18 26.28
CA LYS A 119 -8.49 -10.78 26.74
C LYS A 119 -7.11 -10.23 27.10
N SER A 120 -6.78 -9.06 26.59
CA SER A 120 -5.66 -8.22 27.03
C SER A 120 -6.17 -7.00 27.81
N ASP A 121 -5.26 -6.17 28.30
CA ASP A 121 -5.59 -4.88 28.92
C ASP A 121 -6.29 -3.94 27.91
N ASP A 122 -5.99 -4.08 26.63
CA ASP A 122 -6.56 -3.30 25.52
C ASP A 122 -7.91 -3.83 25.01
N GLY A 123 -8.38 -4.99 25.52
CA GLY A 123 -9.72 -5.53 25.25
C GLY A 123 -9.74 -6.98 24.77
N LEU A 124 -10.86 -7.37 24.17
CA LEU A 124 -11.05 -8.71 23.61
C LEU A 124 -10.30 -8.84 22.28
N ASN A 125 -9.58 -9.95 22.11
CA ASN A 125 -8.82 -10.31 20.92
C ASN A 125 -9.42 -11.53 20.24
N HIS A 126 -9.27 -11.59 18.92
CA HIS A 126 -9.68 -12.70 18.06
C HIS A 126 -8.49 -13.10 17.20
N THR A 127 -7.76 -14.13 17.64
CA THR A 127 -6.54 -14.59 16.97
C THR A 127 -6.87 -15.76 16.05
N PRO A 128 -6.73 -15.62 14.72
CA PRO A 128 -6.91 -16.76 13.84
C PRO A 128 -5.75 -17.75 14.00
N ASP A 129 -6.02 -19.01 13.70
CA ASP A 129 -4.96 -20.00 13.55
C ASP A 129 -4.11 -19.71 12.29
N TYR A 130 -2.97 -19.04 12.50
CA TYR A 130 -1.98 -18.75 11.44
C TYR A 130 -1.28 -19.99 10.87
N GLN A 131 -1.46 -21.18 11.47
CA GLN A 131 -1.01 -22.44 10.90
C GLN A 131 -2.03 -23.05 9.93
N SER A 132 -3.29 -22.56 9.94
CA SER A 132 -4.33 -23.07 9.05
C SER A 132 -3.93 -22.97 7.57
N PRO A 133 -3.97 -24.08 6.81
CA PRO A 133 -3.68 -24.06 5.38
C PRO A 133 -4.72 -23.23 4.60
N VAL A 134 -5.96 -23.17 5.10
CA VAL A 134 -7.07 -22.37 4.53
C VAL A 134 -6.73 -20.88 4.65
N LEU A 135 -6.38 -20.41 5.85
CA LEU A 135 -6.00 -19.00 6.06
C LEU A 135 -4.77 -18.61 5.25
N ARG A 136 -3.73 -19.46 5.23
CA ARG A 136 -2.52 -19.20 4.43
C ARG A 136 -2.82 -19.11 2.95
N ARG A 137 -3.75 -19.92 2.44
CA ARG A 137 -4.23 -19.80 1.06
C ARG A 137 -4.94 -18.47 0.83
N ALA A 138 -5.87 -18.09 1.70
CA ALA A 138 -6.58 -16.82 1.62
C ALA A 138 -5.63 -15.62 1.58
N MET A 139 -4.64 -15.58 2.49
CA MET A 139 -3.63 -14.51 2.52
C MET A 139 -2.82 -14.46 1.21
N ARG A 140 -2.41 -15.60 0.64
CA ARG A 140 -1.69 -15.62 -0.64
C ARG A 140 -2.54 -15.13 -1.80
N GLU A 141 -3.79 -15.60 -1.90
CA GLU A 141 -4.72 -15.15 -2.94
C GLU A 141 -4.99 -13.65 -2.83
N PHE A 142 -5.20 -13.16 -1.61
CA PHE A 142 -5.37 -11.74 -1.35
C PHE A 142 -4.13 -10.93 -1.75
N ILE A 143 -2.93 -11.31 -1.30
CA ILE A 143 -1.68 -10.61 -1.63
C ILE A 143 -1.48 -10.58 -3.14
N ALA A 144 -1.77 -11.66 -3.86
CA ALA A 144 -1.68 -11.69 -5.31
C ALA A 144 -2.67 -10.73 -5.99
N ALA A 145 -3.93 -10.70 -5.54
CA ALA A 145 -4.95 -9.81 -6.09
C ALA A 145 -4.67 -8.33 -5.75
N PHE A 146 -4.25 -8.07 -4.52
CA PHE A 146 -3.85 -6.76 -4.03
C PHE A 146 -2.64 -6.23 -4.82
N GLY A 147 -1.58 -7.04 -4.94
CA GLY A 147 -0.39 -6.71 -5.71
C GLY A 147 -0.73 -6.43 -7.17
N LYS A 148 -1.52 -7.29 -7.83
CA LYS A 148 -1.97 -7.05 -9.22
C LYS A 148 -2.67 -5.70 -9.40
N LYS A 149 -3.40 -5.23 -8.38
CA LYS A 149 -4.17 -3.99 -8.45
C LYS A 149 -3.35 -2.74 -8.12
N TYR A 150 -2.45 -2.82 -7.14
CA TYR A 150 -1.78 -1.66 -6.55
C TYR A 150 -0.26 -1.61 -6.81
N ASP A 151 0.31 -2.61 -7.48
CA ASP A 151 1.72 -2.55 -7.87
C ASP A 151 1.98 -1.32 -8.75
N GLY A 152 2.98 -0.52 -8.34
CA GLY A 152 3.31 0.75 -8.97
C GLY A 152 2.31 1.90 -8.75
N ASP A 153 1.28 1.75 -7.90
CA ASP A 153 0.35 2.86 -7.60
C ASP A 153 1.06 3.93 -6.76
N PRO A 154 1.29 5.15 -7.30
CA PRO A 154 2.07 6.18 -6.62
C PRO A 154 1.35 6.78 -5.40
N ARG A 155 0.05 6.47 -5.22
CA ARG A 155 -0.74 6.92 -4.07
C ARG A 155 -0.45 6.09 -2.83
N VAL A 156 0.16 4.91 -2.97
CA VAL A 156 0.53 4.03 -1.84
C VAL A 156 1.99 4.30 -1.47
N ALA A 157 2.24 4.66 -0.20
CA ALA A 157 3.60 4.82 0.33
C ALA A 157 4.13 3.50 0.90
N PHE A 158 3.38 2.88 1.80
CA PHE A 158 3.80 1.67 2.50
C PHE A 158 2.63 0.72 2.76
N ILE A 159 2.95 -0.57 2.81
CA ILE A 159 2.08 -1.65 3.29
C ILE A 159 2.73 -2.19 4.56
N THR A 160 2.00 -2.25 5.68
CA THR A 160 2.55 -2.54 7.02
C THR A 160 1.73 -3.52 7.83
#